data_AF-A0A1R0LIK8-F1
#
_entry.id   AF-A0A1R0LIK8-F1
#
_cell.length_a   1.000
_cell.length_b   1.000
_cell.length_c   1.000
_cell.angle_alpha   90.00
_cell.angle_beta   90.00
_cell.angle_gamma   90.00
#
_symmetry.space_group_name_H-M   'P 1'
#
loop_
_entity.id
_entity.type
_entity.pdbx_description
1 polymer ?
#
loop_
_entity_poly.entity_id
_entity_poly.type
_entity_poly.pdbx_seq_one_letter_code
_entity_poly.pdbx_strand_id
1 'polypeptide(L)'
;MHSFKLAAEAGEHEFAATALRGLADQAVDLGHPPLALRLAEGCERYGTKLGRPKPLAYYRNTFARAAAADGDGATAVRMLPGAQAAIQHAPTSRAVPGRPAAVTADRHTRPP
;
A
#
# COMPACT_ATOMS: atom_id res chain seq x y z
N MET A 1 4.08 1.72 23.61
CA MET A 1 3.32 0.48 23.32
C MET A 1 3.60 0.08 21.87
N HIS A 2 4.10 -1.13 21.60
CA HIS A 2 4.48 -1.58 20.24
C HIS A 2 3.28 -2.23 19.53
N SER A 3 2.30 -1.44 19.10
CA SER A 3 1.04 -1.91 18.50
C SER A 3 1.23 -2.92 17.35
N PHE A 4 2.28 -2.77 16.55
CA PHE A 4 2.59 -3.71 15.46
C PHE A 4 3.00 -5.11 15.95
N LYS A 5 3.66 -5.23 17.12
CA LYS A 5 4.05 -6.53 17.68
C LYS A 5 2.82 -7.32 18.13
N LEU A 6 1.91 -6.65 18.83
CA LEU A 6 0.64 -7.24 19.27
C LEU A 6 -0.20 -7.71 18.08
N ALA A 7 -0.30 -6.89 17.01
CA ALA A 7 -1.00 -7.28 15.79
C ALA A 7 -0.34 -8.48 15.10
N ALA A 8 1.00 -8.53 15.05
CA ALA A 8 1.72 -9.67 14.47
C ALA A 8 1.53 -10.96 15.27
N GLU A 9 1.58 -10.88 16.61
CA GLU A 9 1.32 -12.01 17.53
C GLU A 9 -0.12 -12.53 17.41
N ALA A 10 -1.08 -11.64 17.13
CA ALA A 10 -2.48 -11.99 16.88
C ALA A 10 -2.77 -12.52 15.46
N GLY A 11 -1.77 -12.58 14.57
CA GLY A 11 -1.97 -12.98 13.17
C GLY A 11 -2.55 -11.90 12.26
N GLU A 12 -2.76 -10.69 12.79
CA GLU A 12 -3.31 -9.53 12.09
C GLU A 12 -2.24 -8.81 11.25
N HIS A 13 -1.73 -9.51 10.24
CA HIS A 13 -0.61 -9.05 9.41
C HIS A 13 -0.89 -7.73 8.68
N GLU A 14 -2.14 -7.43 8.33
CA GLU A 14 -2.50 -6.19 7.64
C GLU A 14 -2.39 -4.97 8.58
N PHE A 15 -2.80 -5.13 9.84
CA PHE A 15 -2.64 -4.08 10.85
C PHE A 15 -1.18 -3.90 11.26
N ALA A 16 -0.42 -4.99 11.38
CA ALA A 16 1.03 -4.91 11.63
C ALA A 16 1.75 -4.16 10.49
N ALA A 17 1.48 -4.51 9.23
CA ALA A 17 2.06 -3.84 8.06
C ALA A 17 1.65 -2.35 8.01
N THR A 18 0.37 -2.04 8.22
CA THR A 18 -0.13 -0.66 8.20
C THR A 18 0.50 0.20 9.30
N ALA A 19 0.65 -0.33 10.51
CA ALA A 19 1.32 0.38 11.60
C ALA A 19 2.80 0.65 11.28
N LEU A 20 3.51 -0.36 10.74
CA LEU A 20 4.91 -0.21 10.33
C LEU A 20 5.06 0.79 9.18
N ARG A 21 4.12 0.83 8.23
CA ARG A 21 4.09 1.83 7.16
C ARG A 21 4.05 3.25 7.72
N GLY A 22 3.09 3.53 8.62
CA GLY A 22 2.96 4.85 9.24
C GLY A 22 4.20 5.27 10.03
N LEU A 23 4.82 4.32 10.76
CA LEU A 23 6.06 4.60 11.49
C LEU A 23 7.24 4.85 10.54
N ALA A 24 7.33 4.13 9.42
CA ALA A 24 8.37 4.35 8.41
C ALA A 24 8.22 5.73 7.77
N ASP A 25 7.00 6.11 7.41
CA ASP A 25 6.68 7.42 6.83
C ASP A 25 7.09 8.55 7.81
N GLN A 26 6.72 8.42 9.09
CA GLN A 26 7.12 9.38 10.13
C GLN A 26 8.64 9.43 10.35
N ALA A 27 9.33 8.28 10.30
CA ALA A 27 10.77 8.24 10.46
C ALA A 27 11.52 8.91 9.29
N VAL A 28 10.99 8.84 8.06
CA VAL A 28 11.50 9.65 6.93
C VAL A 28 11.34 11.13 7.24
N ASP A 29 10.13 11.55 7.62
CA ASP A 29 9.81 12.97 7.85
C ASP A 29 10.62 13.58 9.01
N LEU A 30 10.98 12.78 10.01
CA LEU A 30 11.81 13.18 11.15
C LEU A 30 13.33 13.10 10.88
N GLY A 31 13.76 12.67 9.69
CA GLY A 31 15.20 12.57 9.37
C GLY A 31 15.89 11.37 10.04
N HIS A 32 15.18 10.25 10.20
CA HIS A 32 15.74 8.99 10.70
C HIS A 32 15.75 7.88 9.63
N PRO A 33 16.52 8.04 8.52
CA PRO A 33 16.46 7.14 7.38
C PRO A 33 16.79 5.66 7.68
N PRO A 34 17.81 5.30 8.49
CA PRO A 34 18.07 3.91 8.82
C PRO A 34 16.92 3.24 9.58
N LEU A 35 16.22 4.00 10.44
CA LEU A 35 15.04 3.50 11.15
C LEU A 35 13.87 3.32 10.18
N ALA A 36 13.64 4.31 9.30
CA ALA A 36 12.61 4.23 8.27
C ALA A 36 12.78 2.98 7.40
N LEU A 37 14.00 2.69 6.98
CA LEU A 37 14.34 1.53 6.15
C LEU A 37 13.97 0.21 6.85
N ARG A 38 14.39 0.05 8.12
CA ARG A 38 14.08 -1.15 8.92
C ARG A 38 12.58 -1.35 9.13
N LEU A 39 11.84 -0.27 9.36
CA LEU A 39 10.38 -0.30 9.54
C LEU A 39 9.69 -0.66 8.22
N ALA A 40 10.11 -0.07 7.11
CA ALA A 40 9.56 -0.32 5.78
C ALA A 40 9.83 -1.74 5.29
N GLU A 41 11.00 -2.30 5.59
CA GLU A 41 11.30 -3.70 5.33
C GLU A 41 10.38 -4.64 6.15
N GLY A 42 10.12 -4.30 7.43
CA GLY A 42 9.12 -4.99 8.24
C GLY A 42 7.72 -4.93 7.62
N CYS A 43 7.32 -3.75 7.15
CA CYS A 43 6.06 -3.53 6.46
C CYS A 43 5.89 -4.42 5.23
N GLU A 44 6.90 -4.51 4.35
CA GLU A 44 6.87 -5.37 3.16
C GLU A 44 6.79 -6.85 3.53
N ARG A 45 7.57 -7.30 4.52
CA ARG A 45 7.55 -8.69 5.03
C ARG A 45 6.19 -9.13 5.54
N TYR A 46 5.42 -8.27 6.20
CA TYR A 46 4.04 -8.60 6.59
C TYR A 46 3.08 -8.48 5.41
N GLY A 47 3.29 -7.52 4.53
CA GLY A 47 2.53 -7.31 3.31
C GLY A 47 2.49 -8.52 2.38
N THR A 48 3.63 -9.19 2.20
CA THR A 48 3.73 -10.39 1.35
C THR A 48 2.87 -11.56 1.85
N LYS A 49 2.57 -11.62 3.15
CA LYS A 49 1.71 -12.65 3.75
C LYS A 49 0.22 -12.46 3.45
N LEU A 50 -0.19 -11.28 3.00
CA LEU A 50 -1.62 -10.97 2.79
C LEU A 50 -2.20 -11.60 1.53
N GLY A 51 -1.36 -11.94 0.54
CA GLY A 51 -1.81 -12.43 -0.77
C GLY A 51 -2.65 -11.41 -1.57
N ARG A 52 -2.79 -10.17 -1.07
CA ARG A 52 -3.58 -9.10 -1.69
C ARG A 52 -2.68 -8.13 -2.45
N PRO A 53 -2.92 -7.92 -3.76
CA PRO A 53 -2.03 -7.11 -4.60
C PRO A 53 -2.01 -5.62 -4.22
N LYS A 54 -3.16 -5.04 -3.84
CA LYS A 54 -3.25 -3.59 -3.56
C LYS A 54 -2.44 -3.14 -2.33
N PRO A 55 -2.60 -3.75 -1.12
CA PRO A 55 -1.77 -3.37 0.02
C PRO A 55 -0.27 -3.59 -0.24
N LEU A 56 0.09 -4.70 -0.89
CA LEU A 56 1.48 -5.02 -1.22
C LEU A 56 2.15 -3.93 -2.08
N ALA A 57 1.41 -3.34 -3.03
CA ALA A 57 1.90 -2.22 -3.82
C ALA A 57 2.29 -1.02 -2.94
N TYR A 58 1.44 -0.66 -1.97
CA TYR A 58 1.72 0.45 -1.06
C TYR A 58 2.93 0.16 -0.17
N TYR A 59 3.05 -1.05 0.35
CA TYR A 59 4.17 -1.43 1.23
C TYR A 59 5.51 -1.42 0.49
N ARG A 60 5.55 -1.90 -0.76
CA ARG A 60 6.75 -1.83 -1.61
C ARG A 60 7.12 -0.39 -1.97
N ASN A 61 6.13 0.47 -2.21
CA ASN A 61 6.37 1.90 -2.43
C ASN A 61 6.99 2.57 -1.19
N THR A 62 6.49 2.27 0.01
CA THR A 62 7.08 2.74 1.26
C THR A 62 8.53 2.29 1.42
N PHE A 63 8.85 1.02 1.11
CA PHE A 63 10.23 0.53 1.13
C PHE A 63 11.09 1.29 0.12
N ALA A 64 10.62 1.48 -1.12
CA ALA A 64 11.36 2.26 -2.11
C ALA A 64 11.69 3.68 -1.62
N ARG A 65 10.72 4.35 -1.00
CA ARG A 65 10.87 5.71 -0.45
C ARG A 65 11.86 5.75 0.71
N ALA A 66 11.77 4.81 1.64
CA ALA A 66 12.69 4.73 2.78
C ALA A 66 14.13 4.42 2.33
N ALA A 67 14.31 3.53 1.34
CA ALA A 67 15.61 3.23 0.76
C ALA A 67 16.23 4.45 0.07
N ALA A 68 15.43 5.21 -0.68
CA ALA A 68 15.89 6.46 -1.29
C ALA A 68 16.32 7.49 -0.23
N ALA A 69 15.57 7.62 0.87
CA ALA A 69 15.91 8.53 1.97
C ALA A 69 17.20 8.12 2.71
N ASP A 70 17.53 6.83 2.73
CA ASP A 70 18.78 6.28 3.29
C ASP A 70 19.97 6.31 2.32
N GLY A 71 19.76 6.78 1.08
CA GLY A 71 20.78 6.83 0.04
C GLY A 71 20.96 5.51 -0.74
N ASP A 72 20.18 4.47 -0.44
CA ASP A 72 20.16 3.22 -1.21
C ASP A 72 19.24 3.33 -2.44
N GLY A 73 19.75 4.03 -3.46
CA GLY A 73 19.07 4.18 -4.74
C GLY A 73 18.83 2.86 -5.48
N ALA A 74 19.72 1.87 -5.30
CA ALA A 74 19.60 0.57 -5.95
C ALA A 74 18.38 -0.20 -5.43
N THR A 75 18.18 -0.26 -4.12
CA THR A 75 16.98 -0.84 -3.50
C THR A 75 15.73 -0.05 -3.83
N ALA A 76 15.82 1.29 -3.84
CA ALA A 76 14.69 2.13 -4.22
C ALA A 76 14.16 1.78 -5.60
N VAL A 77 15.03 1.75 -6.62
CA VAL A 77 14.67 1.40 -8.00
C VAL A 77 14.19 -0.04 -8.11
N ARG A 78 14.84 -0.99 -7.43
CA ARG A 78 14.46 -2.42 -7.46
C ARG A 78 13.03 -2.67 -6.98
N MET A 79 12.53 -1.84 -6.06
CA MET A 79 11.20 -2.04 -5.47
C MET A 79 10.04 -1.52 -6.32
N LEU A 80 10.30 -0.55 -7.19
CA LEU A 80 9.26 0.10 -7.99
C LEU A 80 8.53 -0.84 -8.97
N PRO A 81 9.21 -1.72 -9.74
CA PRO A 81 8.52 -2.67 -10.63
C PRO A 81 7.56 -3.59 -9.87
N GLY A 82 7.98 -4.09 -8.69
CA GLY A 82 7.15 -4.94 -7.84
C GLY A 82 5.93 -4.23 -7.27
N ALA A 83 6.03 -2.92 -6.99
CA ALA A 83 4.89 -2.10 -6.59
C ALA A 83 3.94 -1.84 -7.76
N GLN A 84 4.49 -1.52 -8.93
CA GLN A 84 3.72 -1.26 -10.15
C GLN A 84 2.93 -2.48 -10.60
N ALA A 85 3.55 -3.65 -10.67
CA ALA A 85 2.85 -4.88 -11.03
C ALA A 85 1.71 -5.19 -10.04
N ALA A 86 1.97 -5.02 -8.74
CA ALA A 86 0.96 -5.27 -7.71
C ALA A 86 -0.24 -4.33 -7.83
N ILE A 87 -0.05 -3.02 -8.11
CA ILE A 87 -1.20 -2.12 -8.28
C ILE A 87 -1.94 -2.38 -9.60
N GLN A 88 -1.25 -2.77 -10.67
CA GLN A 88 -1.87 -3.11 -11.96
C GLN A 88 -2.77 -4.35 -11.88
N HIS A 89 -2.42 -5.31 -11.03
CA HIS A 89 -3.24 -6.51 -10.78
C HIS A 89 -4.27 -6.33 -9.66
N ALA A 90 -4.35 -5.15 -9.04
CA ALA A 90 -5.35 -4.90 -8.02
C ALA A 90 -6.76 -4.82 -8.63
N PRO A 91 -7.76 -5.52 -8.05
CA PRO A 91 -9.13 -5.38 -8.51
C PRO A 91 -9.59 -3.93 -8.35
N THR A 92 -10.17 -3.36 -9.39
CA THR A 92 -10.66 -1.98 -9.45
C THR A 92 -12.01 -1.78 -8.76
N SER A 93 -12.53 -2.81 -8.08
CA SER A 93 -13.91 -2.84 -7.63
C SER A 93 -14.22 -1.75 -6.62
N ARG A 94 -14.86 -0.69 -7.11
CA ARG A 94 -15.84 0.11 -6.39
C ARG A 94 -17.22 -0.50 -6.63
N ALA A 95 -17.41 -1.77 -6.31
CA ALA A 95 -18.75 -2.29 -6.08
C ALA A 95 -19.18 -1.80 -4.70
N VAL A 96 -19.90 -0.68 -4.65
CA VAL A 96 -20.74 -0.37 -3.49
C VAL A 96 -21.98 -1.27 -3.64
N PRO A 97 -22.20 -2.26 -2.76
CA PRO A 97 -23.43 -3.05 -2.81
C PRO A 97 -24.63 -2.11 -2.68
N GLY A 98 -25.55 -2.13 -3.64
CA GLY A 98 -26.84 -1.43 -3.56
C GLY A 98 -26.97 -0.07 -4.27
N ARG A 99 -25.99 0.40 -5.05
CA ARG A 99 -26.18 1.61 -5.89
C ARG A 99 -26.44 1.22 -7.35
N PRO A 100 -27.66 1.42 -7.90
CA PRO A 100 -27.90 1.16 -9.31
C PRO A 100 -27.01 2.08 -10.16
N ALA A 101 -26.46 1.52 -11.24
CA ALA A 101 -25.71 2.27 -12.24
C ALA A 101 -26.59 3.42 -12.74
N ALA A 102 -26.04 4.63 -12.74
CA ALA A 102 -26.77 5.80 -13.23
C ALA A 102 -27.26 5.51 -14.64
N VAL A 103 -28.58 5.53 -14.82
CA VAL A 103 -29.20 5.47 -16.14
C VAL A 103 -28.64 6.62 -16.97
N THR A 104 -27.86 6.30 -17.98
CA THR A 104 -27.46 7.26 -19.01
C THR A 104 -28.73 7.69 -19.71
N ALA A 105 -29.12 8.94 -19.50
CA ALA A 105 -30.26 9.54 -20.17
C ALA A 105 -29.97 9.60 -21.67
N ASP A 106 -30.58 8.69 -22.43
CA ASP A 106 -30.84 8.92 -23.84
C ASP A 106 -32.31 9.34 -23.98
N ARG A 107 -32.52 10.65 -24.16
CA ARG A 107 -33.76 11.19 -24.73
C ARG A 107 -33.38 12.04 -25.93
N HIS A 108 -32.84 11.40 -26.95
CA HIS A 108 -32.96 11.90 -28.33
C HIS A 108 -33.97 11.04 -29.07
N THR A 109 -35.21 11.57 -29.20
CA THR A 109 -36.11 11.51 -30.37
C THR A 109 -37.55 11.87 -29.97
N ARG A 110 -37.94 13.12 -30.25
CA ARG A 110 -39.27 13.44 -30.82
C ARG A 110 -39.05 13.47 -32.35
N PRO A 111 -40.02 13.23 -33.26
CA PRO A 111 -41.48 13.46 -33.17
C PRO A 111 -42.24 12.37 -34.02
N PRO A 112 -43.35 12.59 -34.78
CA PRO A 112 -44.21 13.76 -35.05
C PRO A 112 -45.30 14.00 -33.98
#